data_AF-A0A9E3W120-F1
#
_entry.id   AF-A0A9E3W120-F1
#
_cell.length_a   1.000
_cell.length_b   1.000
_cell.length_c   1.000
_cell.angle_alpha   90.00
_cell.angle_beta   90.00
_cell.angle_gamma   90.00
#
_symmetry.space_group_name_H-M   'P 1'
#
loop_
_entity.id
_entity.type
_entity.pdbx_description
1 polymer ?
#
loop_
_entity_poly.entity_id
_entity_poly.type
_entity_poly.pdbx_seq_one_letter_code
_entity_poly.pdbx_strand_id
1 'polypeptide(L)'
;MVDRIENIEKIIDYWIESSDQNYATMKNLLKSRDYSWALFIGHLVIEKLLKAHYVKNQKKHALHTHDLLRLSSKCGIEVSKLI
;
A
#
# COMPACT_ATOMS: atom_id res chain seq x y z
N MET A 1 21.27 -16.02 2.69
CA MET A 1 21.22 -14.97 3.72
C MET A 1 19.85 -14.32 3.65
N VAL A 2 19.11 -14.26 4.75
CA VAL A 2 17.88 -13.44 4.80
C VAL A 2 18.35 -12.08 5.28
N ASP A 3 18.37 -11.09 4.38
CA ASP A 3 18.69 -9.71 4.74
C ASP A 3 17.69 -9.26 5.81
N ARG A 4 18.15 -9.16 7.05
CA ARG A 4 17.35 -8.62 8.14
C ARG A 4 17.33 -7.11 7.98
N ILE A 5 16.13 -6.56 7.89
CA ILE A 5 15.91 -5.12 7.85
C ILE A 5 16.31 -4.52 9.20
N GLU A 6 17.16 -3.50 9.16
CA GLU A 6 17.35 -2.60 10.28
C GLU A 6 16.20 -1.57 10.31
N ASN A 7 15.59 -1.40 11.49
CA ASN A 7 14.53 -0.43 11.74
C ASN A 7 13.24 -0.64 10.93
N ILE A 8 12.55 -1.75 11.23
CA ILE A 8 11.24 -2.12 10.66
C ILE A 8 10.19 -1.00 10.82
N GLU A 9 10.16 -0.34 11.97
CA GLU A 9 9.20 0.74 12.27
C GLU A 9 9.36 1.89 11.27
N LYS A 10 10.59 2.36 11.04
CA LYS A 10 10.85 3.41 10.06
C LYS A 10 10.40 3.05 8.64
N ILE A 11 10.49 1.77 8.25
CA ILE A 11 10.00 1.33 6.93
C ILE A 11 8.48 1.29 6.88
N ILE A 12 7.83 0.86 7.97
CA ILE A 12 6.36 0.90 8.08
C ILE A 12 5.89 2.35 7.98
N ASP A 13 6.50 3.26 8.75
CA ASP A 13 6.17 4.68 8.78
C ASP A 13 6.36 5.32 7.40
N TYR A 14 7.45 5.01 6.70
CA TYR A 14 7.67 5.47 5.33
C TYR A 14 6.50 5.12 4.39
N TRP A 15 5.99 3.89 4.46
CA TRP A 15 4.86 3.47 3.63
C TRP A 15 3.56 4.17 4.03
N ILE A 16 3.33 4.37 5.33
CA ILE A 16 2.15 5.08 5.85
C ILE A 16 2.18 6.55 5.44
N GLU A 17 3.29 7.26 5.69
CA GLU A 17 3.45 8.67 5.31
C GLU A 17 3.27 8.87 3.80
N SER A 18 3.87 7.98 3.00
CA SER A 18 3.73 8.03 1.55
C SER A 18 2.29 7.71 1.10
N SER A 19 1.55 6.89 1.85
CA SER A 19 0.12 6.64 1.62
C SER A 19 -0.72 7.87 1.94
N ASP A 20 -0.44 8.56 3.05
CA ASP A 20 -1.18 9.74 3.49
C ASP A 20 -1.00 10.91 2.50
N GLN A 21 0.20 11.09 1.96
CA GLN A 21 0.47 12.04 0.87
C GLN A 21 -0.38 11.73 -0.37
N ASN A 22 -0.45 10.46 -0.78
CA ASN A 22 -1.31 10.05 -1.89
C ASN A 22 -2.79 10.29 -1.58
N TYR A 23 -3.23 10.01 -0.35
CA TYR A 23 -4.62 10.24 0.06
C TYR A 23 -4.99 11.72 0.01
N ALA A 24 -4.08 12.63 0.39
CA ALA A 24 -4.28 14.06 0.22
C ALA A 24 -4.45 14.44 -1.25
N THR A 25 -3.59 13.95 -2.15
CA THR A 25 -3.70 14.16 -3.60
C THR A 25 -5.00 13.58 -4.17
N MET A 26 -5.38 12.36 -3.78
CA MET A 26 -6.63 11.73 -4.18
C MET A 26 -7.84 12.60 -3.86
N LYS A 27 -7.90 13.16 -2.64
CA LYS A 27 -8.99 14.06 -2.23
C LYS A 27 -9.04 15.33 -3.07
N ASN A 28 -7.89 15.88 -3.46
CA ASN A 28 -7.84 17.07 -4.31
C ASN A 28 -8.38 16.75 -5.71
N LEU A 29 -7.99 15.62 -6.29
CA LEU A 29 -8.49 15.16 -7.60
C LEU A 29 -9.99 14.83 -7.58
N LEU A 30 -10.48 14.27 -6.47
CA LEU A 30 -11.91 14.04 -6.29
C LEU A 30 -12.69 15.36 -6.27
N LYS A 31 -12.16 16.40 -5.60
CA LYS A 31 -12.76 17.74 -5.55
C LYS A 31 -12.72 18.45 -6.92
N SER A 32 -11.65 18.29 -7.70
CA SER A 32 -11.57 18.82 -9.07
C SER A 32 -12.40 18.05 -10.09
N ARG A 33 -13.04 16.95 -9.68
CA ARG A 33 -13.83 16.02 -10.52
C ARG A 33 -13.00 15.21 -11.52
N ASP A 34 -11.68 15.12 -11.30
CA ASP A 34 -10.78 14.26 -12.06
C ASP A 34 -10.87 12.80 -11.57
N TYR A 35 -12.06 12.20 -11.72
CA TYR A 35 -12.40 10.94 -11.04
C TYR A 35 -11.49 9.77 -11.42
N SER A 36 -11.12 9.63 -12.69
CA SER A 36 -10.20 8.57 -13.13
C SER A 36 -8.84 8.67 -12.45
N TRP A 37 -8.33 9.89 -12.29
CA TRP A 37 -7.07 10.14 -11.59
C TRP A 37 -7.22 9.95 -10.08
N ALA A 38 -8.33 10.39 -9.49
CA ALA A 38 -8.62 10.12 -8.08
C ALA A 38 -8.64 8.61 -7.81
N LEU A 39 -9.29 7.82 -8.66
CA LEU A 39 -9.32 6.36 -8.54
C LEU A 39 -7.92 5.74 -8.66
N PHE A 40 -7.12 6.19 -9.63
CA PHE A 40 -5.74 5.72 -9.78
C PHE A 40 -4.87 6.01 -8.54
N ILE A 41 -4.97 7.22 -7.97
CA ILE A 41 -4.24 7.54 -6.74
C ILE A 41 -4.78 6.74 -5.55
N GLY A 42 -6.09 6.49 -5.48
CA GLY A 42 -6.71 5.62 -4.47
C GLY A 42 -6.16 4.19 -4.51
N HIS A 43 -5.92 3.64 -5.70
CA HIS A 43 -5.22 2.36 -5.86
C HIS A 43 -3.82 2.39 -5.20
N LEU A 44 -3.05 3.46 -5.40
CA LEU A 44 -1.72 3.60 -4.79
C LEU A 44 -1.77 3.75 -3.25
N VAL A 45 -2.81 4.40 -2.70
CA VAL A 45 -3.04 4.46 -1.24
C VAL A 45 -3.16 3.04 -0.68
N ILE A 46 -4.02 2.21 -1.28
CA ILE A 46 -4.23 0.82 -0.87
C ILE A 46 -2.94 0.01 -1.00
N GLU A 47 -2.22 0.16 -2.12
CA GLU A 47 -0.94 -0.52 -2.35
C GLU A 47 0.07 -0.24 -1.22
N LYS A 48 0.26 1.03 -0.86
CA LYS A 48 1.23 1.44 0.16
C LYS A 48 0.85 0.94 1.55
N LEU A 49 -0.44 0.96 1.91
CA LEU A 49 -0.91 0.38 3.17
C LEU A 49 -0.72 -1.13 3.23
N LEU A 50 -0.97 -1.85 2.12
CA LEU A 50 -0.67 -3.28 2.04
C LEU A 50 0.83 -3.56 2.18
N LYS A 51 1.69 -2.72 1.60
CA LYS A 51 3.15 -2.82 1.76
C LYS A 51 3.59 -2.58 3.19
N ALA A 52 3.03 -1.58 3.88
CA ALA A 52 3.26 -1.34 5.31
C ALA A 52 2.86 -2.57 6.15
N HIS A 53 1.68 -3.13 5.89
CA HIS A 53 1.17 -4.32 6.58
C HIS A 53 2.04 -5.56 6.33
N TYR A 54 2.50 -5.75 5.09
CA TYR A 54 3.42 -6.83 4.74
C TYR A 54 4.73 -6.72 5.54
N VAL A 55 5.34 -5.52 5.57
CA VAL A 55 6.59 -5.30 6.32
C VAL A 55 6.40 -5.58 7.80
N LYS A 56 5.28 -5.11 8.39
CA LYS A 56 4.92 -5.35 9.79
C LYS A 56 4.85 -6.83 10.14
N ASN A 57 4.18 -7.64 9.31
CA ASN A 57 3.95 -9.05 9.62
C ASN A 57 5.15 -9.93 9.28
N GLN A 58 5.79 -9.68 8.13
CA GLN A 58 6.81 -10.55 7.57
C GLN A 58 8.22 -10.16 7.99
N LYS A 59 8.41 -8.96 8.56
CA LYS A 59 9.72 -8.41 8.98
C LYS A 59 10.74 -8.42 7.82
N LYS A 60 10.25 -8.16 6.61
CA LYS A 60 10.99 -8.19 5.33
C LYS A 60 10.55 -7.02 4.45
N HIS A 61 11.34 -6.73 3.43
CA HIS A 61 11.02 -5.62 2.52
C HIS A 61 9.74 -5.96 1.78
N ALA A 62 8.91 -4.95 1.56
CA ALA A 62 7.70 -5.10 0.79
C ALA A 62 8.01 -5.64 -0.61
N LEU A 63 7.09 -6.43 -1.16
CA LEU A 63 7.23 -6.95 -2.52
C LEU A 63 7.22 -5.81 -3.53
N HIS A 64 8.13 -5.85 -4.49
CA HIS A 64 8.17 -4.92 -5.62
C HIS A 64 7.12 -5.32 -6.67
N THR A 65 5.86 -5.09 -6.34
CA THR A 65 4.70 -5.34 -7.21
C THR A 65 3.64 -4.25 -6.99
N HIS A 66 2.81 -4.05 -8.01
CA HIS A 66 1.61 -3.21 -7.99
C HIS A 66 0.31 -4.04 -7.95
N ASP A 67 0.44 -5.37 -7.99
CA ASP A 67 -0.69 -6.29 -7.90
C ASP A 67 -1.24 -6.35 -6.47
N LEU A 68 -2.39 -5.70 -6.25
CA LEU A 68 -3.06 -5.64 -4.95
C LEU A 68 -3.54 -7.02 -4.46
N LEU A 69 -3.96 -7.92 -5.36
CA LEU A 69 -4.43 -9.25 -5.00
C LEU A 69 -3.26 -10.11 -4.51
N ARG A 70 -2.11 -10.00 -5.17
CA ARG A 70 -0.90 -10.67 -4.72
C ARG A 70 -0.41 -10.10 -3.40
N LEU A 71 -0.46 -8.79 -3.20
CA LEU A 71 -0.10 -8.15 -1.93
C LEU A 71 -1.04 -8.57 -0.80
N SER A 72 -2.36 -8.52 -1.01
CA SER A 72 -3.35 -8.89 0.00
C SER A 72 -3.23 -10.36 0.42
N SER A 73 -3.05 -11.27 -0.54
CA SER A 73 -2.79 -12.69 -0.27
C SER A 73 -1.55 -12.89 0.60
N LYS A 74 -0.47 -12.15 0.32
CA LYS A 74 0.78 -12.22 1.09
C LYS A 74 0.70 -11.56 2.47
N CYS A 75 -0.29 -10.70 2.67
CA CYS A 75 -0.68 -10.13 3.95
C CYS A 75 -1.64 -11.04 4.76
N GLY A 76 -2.09 -12.16 4.20
CA GLY A 76 -3.09 -13.02 4.85
C GLY A 76 -4.50 -12.43 4.84
N ILE A 77 -4.77 -11.47 3.94
CA ILE A 77 -6.09 -10.87 3.77
C ILE A 77 -6.84 -11.70 2.73
N GLU A 78 -7.89 -12.38 3.15
CA GLU A 78 -8.82 -13.03 2.23
C GLU A 78 -9.63 -11.96 1.50
N VAL A 79 -9.41 -11.87 0.19
CA VAL A 79 -10.27 -11.11 -0.70
C VAL A 79 -11.29 -12.10 -1.23
N SER A 80 -12.56 -11.92 -0.89
CA SER A 80 -13.62 -12.71 -1.51
C SER A 80 -13.56 -12.52 -3.02
N LYS A 81 -13.72 -13.61 -3.77
CA LYS A 81 -13.92 -13.48 -5.22
C LYS A 81 -15.12 -12.57 -5.43
N LEU A 82 -14.90 -11.46 -6.13
CA LEU A 82 -16.01 -10.78 -6.79
C LEU A 82 -16.63 -11.78 -7.77
N ILE A 83 -17.96 -11.80 -7.72
CA ILE A 83 -18.91 -12.64 -8.47
C ILE A 83 -18.56 -12.62 -9.96
#